data_AF-A0A3B0TBV2-F1
#
_entry.id   AF-A0A3B0TBV2-F1
#
_cell.length_a   1.000
_cell.length_b   1.000
_cell.length_c   1.000
_cell.angle_alpha   90.00
_cell.angle_beta   90.00
_cell.angle_gamma   90.00
#
_symmetry.space_group_name_H-M   'P 1'
#
loop_
_entity.id
_entity.type
_entity.pdbx_description
1 polymer ?
#
loop_
_entity_poly.entity_id
_entity_poly.type
_entity_poly.pdbx_seq_one_letter_code
_entity_poly.pdbx_strand_id
1 'polypeptide(L)'
;MFEEEDSERKNHDEVQKMPLYKKATDILDLADKITALVLENDLTSKEEEEPTVELLEHHARYITENAMIIPAKIAGAEGGGLYDLRMENASIIRKAAREIMTDCTGLKMYGFKEVEYLDLLRNEVEEFRVLFAEWVKSFDEWDYIIDRWGLFNPPGVNYDDKDPDEDIPFDPSDFFDID
;
A
#
# COMPACT_ATOMS: atom_id res chain seq x y z
N MET A 1 -24.07 15.81 2.94
CA MET A 1 -23.29 16.29 1.76
C MET A 1 -22.17 17.26 2.12
N PHE A 2 -22.41 18.51 2.56
CA PHE A 2 -21.30 19.42 2.92
C PHE A 2 -20.53 19.01 4.20
N GLU A 3 -21.22 18.46 5.19
CA GLU A 3 -20.60 18.00 6.46
C GLU A 3 -19.82 16.68 6.30
N GLU A 4 -20.30 15.79 5.43
CA GLU A 4 -19.59 14.55 5.06
C GLU A 4 -18.31 14.86 4.27
N GLU A 5 -18.36 15.77 3.28
CA GLU A 5 -17.16 16.20 2.54
C GLU A 5 -16.11 16.87 3.46
N ASP A 6 -16.54 17.63 4.47
CA ASP A 6 -15.63 18.25 5.44
C ASP A 6 -15.08 17.23 6.46
N SER A 7 -15.80 16.14 6.74
CA SER A 7 -15.34 15.02 7.57
C SER A 7 -14.32 14.15 6.84
N GLU A 8 -14.61 13.78 5.59
CA GLU A 8 -13.70 13.01 4.72
C GLU A 8 -12.37 13.75 4.48
N ARG A 9 -12.43 15.08 4.25
CA ARG A 9 -11.22 15.90 4.10
C ARG A 9 -10.37 15.95 5.38
N LYS A 10 -11.00 16.00 6.56
CA LYS A 10 -10.27 15.97 7.84
C LYS A 10 -9.57 14.64 8.05
N ASN A 11 -10.24 13.52 7.76
CA ASN A 11 -9.63 12.19 7.84
C ASN A 11 -8.41 12.09 6.89
N HIS A 12 -8.57 12.53 5.64
CA HIS A 12 -7.45 12.55 4.69
C HIS A 12 -6.23 13.36 5.19
N ASP A 13 -6.46 14.55 5.76
CA ASP A 13 -5.38 15.38 6.32
C ASP A 13 -4.71 14.75 7.56
N GLU A 14 -5.41 13.90 8.30
CA GLU A 14 -4.86 13.15 9.43
C GLU A 14 -3.99 11.97 8.96
N VAL A 15 -4.47 11.21 7.96
CA VAL A 15 -3.72 10.12 7.34
C VAL A 15 -2.38 10.62 6.79
N GLN A 16 -2.37 11.75 6.09
CA GLN A 16 -1.13 12.33 5.54
C GLN A 16 -0.12 12.74 6.61
N LYS A 17 -0.56 12.96 7.86
CA LYS A 17 0.33 13.29 8.98
C LYS A 17 1.00 12.06 9.57
N MET A 18 0.46 10.86 9.36
CA MET A 18 0.98 9.61 9.89
C MET A 18 2.43 9.40 9.44
N PRO A 19 3.35 9.01 10.34
CA PRO A 19 4.72 8.67 9.98
C PRO A 19 4.79 7.59 8.89
N LEU A 20 3.90 6.59 8.97
CA LEU A 20 3.80 5.51 7.98
C LEU A 20 3.49 6.05 6.58
N TYR A 21 2.50 6.94 6.46
CA TYR A 21 2.09 7.50 5.18
C TYR A 21 3.20 8.36 4.57
N LYS A 22 3.86 9.21 5.38
CA LYS A 22 5.00 10.00 4.92
C LYS A 22 6.14 9.13 4.40
N LYS A 23 6.44 8.03 5.10
CA LYS A 23 7.45 7.09 4.64
C LYS A 23 7.05 6.39 3.34
N ALA A 24 5.76 6.09 3.15
CA ALA A 24 5.24 5.58 1.89
C ALA A 24 5.39 6.60 0.73
N THR A 25 5.18 7.88 0.99
CA THR A 25 5.41 8.93 -0.02
C THR A 25 6.90 9.10 -0.33
N ASP A 26 7.79 8.98 0.66
CA ASP A 26 9.24 9.02 0.42
C ASP A 26 9.70 7.87 -0.50
N ILE A 27 9.13 6.67 -0.31
CA ILE A 27 9.33 5.51 -1.19
C ILE A 27 8.86 5.81 -2.62
N LEU A 28 7.68 6.40 -2.79
CA LEU A 28 7.14 6.77 -4.10
C LEU A 28 8.00 7.83 -4.80
N ASP A 29 8.39 8.89 -4.10
CA ASP A 29 9.24 9.94 -4.65
C ASP A 29 10.60 9.39 -5.12
N LEU A 30 11.13 8.39 -4.42
CA LEU A 30 12.39 7.76 -4.80
C LEU A 30 12.23 6.77 -5.96
N ALA A 31 11.11 6.03 -5.99
CA ALA A 31 10.72 5.20 -7.12
C ALA A 31 10.62 6.02 -8.42
N ASP A 32 9.92 7.15 -8.39
CA ASP A 32 9.79 8.05 -9.54
C ASP A 32 11.14 8.56 -10.05
N LYS A 33 12.05 8.91 -9.13
CA LYS A 33 13.43 9.33 -9.48
C LYS A 33 14.21 8.19 -10.15
N ILE A 34 14.09 6.96 -9.66
CA ILE A 34 14.73 5.79 -10.26
C ILE A 34 14.18 5.55 -11.67
N THR A 35 12.85 5.63 -11.85
CA THR A 35 12.24 5.50 -13.18
C THR A 35 12.73 6.59 -14.14
N ALA A 36 12.80 7.84 -13.69
CA ALA A 36 13.34 8.93 -14.50
C ALA A 36 14.78 8.66 -14.95
N LEU A 37 15.64 8.19 -14.04
CA LEU A 37 17.04 7.84 -14.36
C LEU A 37 17.14 6.69 -15.37
N VAL A 38 16.30 5.67 -15.24
CA VAL A 38 16.27 4.55 -16.21
C VAL A 38 15.91 5.05 -17.60
N LEU A 39 14.88 5.90 -17.72
CA LEU A 39 14.43 6.47 -18.99
C LEU A 39 15.47 7.43 -19.59
N GLU A 40 16.15 8.25 -18.77
CA GLU A 40 17.21 9.14 -19.23
C GLU A 40 18.45 8.37 -19.73
N ASN A 41 18.81 7.27 -19.04
CA ASN A 41 19.93 6.42 -19.43
C ASN A 41 19.67 5.66 -20.73
N ASP A 42 18.44 5.21 -21.00
CA ASP A 42 18.10 4.59 -22.28
C ASP A 42 18.32 5.56 -23.47
N LEU A 43 17.87 6.81 -23.34
CA LEU A 43 18.02 7.83 -24.39
C LEU A 43 19.48 8.16 -24.72
N THR A 44 20.42 7.91 -23.80
CA THR A 44 21.84 8.24 -23.94
C THR A 44 22.71 7.03 -24.28
N SER A 45 22.27 5.81 -23.95
CA SER A 45 23.05 4.58 -24.04
C SER A 45 22.69 3.77 -25.29
N LYS A 46 22.97 4.31 -26.49
CA LYS A 46 22.80 3.60 -27.78
C LYS A 46 23.69 2.35 -27.96
N GLU A 47 24.41 1.95 -26.92
CA GLU A 47 25.37 0.84 -26.91
C GLU A 47 24.80 -0.43 -26.25
N GLU A 48 23.69 -0.35 -25.52
CA GLU A 48 23.05 -1.50 -24.85
C GLU A 48 22.09 -2.24 -25.80
N GLU A 49 21.95 -3.56 -25.62
CA GLU A 49 21.09 -4.38 -26.48
C GLU A 49 19.61 -4.07 -26.18
N GLU A 50 18.76 -3.98 -27.22
CA GLU A 50 17.33 -3.67 -27.08
C GLU A 50 16.60 -4.50 -26.00
N PRO A 51 16.86 -5.82 -25.83
CA PRO A 51 16.25 -6.61 -24.75
C PRO A 51 16.66 -6.20 -23.33
N THR A 52 17.84 -5.62 -23.11
CA THR A 52 18.27 -5.20 -21.77
C THR A 52 17.60 -3.90 -21.35
N VAL A 53 17.43 -2.98 -22.30
CA VAL A 53 16.70 -1.73 -22.11
C VAL A 53 15.24 -2.01 -21.71
N GLU A 54 14.53 -2.85 -22.47
CA GLU A 54 13.13 -3.18 -22.18
C GLU A 54 12.95 -3.78 -20.77
N LEU A 55 13.91 -4.59 -20.32
CA LEU A 55 13.89 -5.19 -18.99
C LEU A 55 14.16 -4.17 -17.88
N LEU A 56 15.08 -3.22 -18.10
CA LEU A 56 15.30 -2.11 -17.17
C LEU A 56 14.04 -1.26 -17.03
N GLU A 57 13.42 -0.86 -18.14
CA GLU A 57 12.17 -0.09 -18.12
C GLU A 57 11.03 -0.85 -17.43
N HIS A 58 10.92 -2.16 -17.68
CA HIS A 58 9.92 -3.01 -17.04
C HIS A 58 10.05 -2.99 -15.51
N HIS A 59 11.25 -3.27 -14.99
CA HIS A 59 11.48 -3.24 -13.55
C HIS A 59 11.29 -1.85 -12.95
N ALA A 60 11.75 -0.80 -13.63
CA ALA A 60 11.57 0.58 -13.16
C ALA A 60 10.09 0.97 -13.04
N ARG A 61 9.27 0.55 -14.00
CA ARG A 61 7.82 0.78 -13.98
C ARG A 61 7.16 0.01 -12.84
N TYR A 62 7.52 -1.26 -12.64
CA TYR A 62 6.97 -2.09 -11.58
C TYR A 62 7.31 -1.56 -10.18
N ILE A 63 8.51 -0.99 -9.99
CA ILE A 63 8.87 -0.29 -8.75
C ILE A 63 7.87 0.84 -8.47
N THR A 64 7.63 1.69 -9.46
CA THR A 64 6.75 2.87 -9.32
C THR A 64 5.29 2.49 -9.15
N GLU A 65 4.78 1.53 -9.94
CA GLU A 65 3.43 1.00 -9.79
C GLU A 65 3.19 0.46 -8.37
N ASN A 66 4.13 -0.32 -7.84
CA ASN A 66 4.04 -0.82 -6.47
C ASN A 66 4.19 0.26 -5.41
N ALA A 67 5.06 1.24 -5.63
CA ALA A 67 5.22 2.37 -4.71
C ALA A 67 3.95 3.22 -4.63
N MET A 68 3.22 3.40 -5.74
CA MET A 68 1.94 4.12 -5.77
C MET A 68 0.82 3.39 -5.00
N ILE A 69 0.84 2.06 -4.97
CA ILE A 69 -0.15 1.24 -4.26
C ILE A 69 -0.08 1.47 -2.75
N ILE A 70 1.12 1.60 -2.18
CA ILE A 70 1.33 1.66 -0.73
C ILE A 70 0.54 2.80 -0.05
N PRO A 71 0.73 4.09 -0.40
CA PRO A 71 0.01 5.18 0.23
C PRO A 71 -1.51 5.13 -0.04
N ALA A 72 -1.93 4.68 -1.22
CA ALA A 72 -3.34 4.52 -1.55
C ALA A 72 -4.03 3.49 -0.64
N LYS A 73 -3.35 2.37 -0.35
CA LYS A 73 -3.88 1.31 0.52
C LYS A 73 -3.84 1.69 2.00
N ILE A 74 -2.88 2.52 2.43
CA ILE A 74 -2.90 3.12 3.77
C ILE A 74 -4.14 4.00 3.91
N ALA A 75 -4.38 4.91 2.96
CA ALA A 75 -5.56 5.77 3.00
C ALA A 75 -6.87 4.97 2.98
N GLY A 76 -6.96 3.92 2.16
CA GLY A 76 -8.13 3.04 2.15
C GLY A 76 -8.38 2.31 3.47
N ALA A 77 -7.31 1.90 4.17
CA ALA A 77 -7.41 1.23 5.47
C ALA A 77 -7.73 2.18 6.63
N GLU A 78 -7.47 3.49 6.50
CA GLU A 78 -7.82 4.50 7.51
C GLU A 78 -9.19 5.16 7.23
N GLY A 79 -9.75 4.94 6.05
CA GLY A 79 -11.12 5.35 5.71
C GLY A 79 -12.24 4.50 6.34
N GLY A 80 -11.89 3.38 6.99
CA GLY A 80 -12.85 2.48 7.65
C GLY A 80 -12.22 1.70 8.82
N GLY A 81 -13.07 1.15 9.70
CA GLY A 81 -12.65 0.43 10.92
C GLY A 81 -12.44 -1.09 10.75
N LEU A 82 -13.19 -1.69 9.82
CA LEU A 82 -13.33 -3.14 9.68
C LEU A 82 -11.98 -3.85 9.48
N TYR A 83 -11.66 -4.74 10.41
CA TYR A 83 -10.45 -5.51 10.53
C TYR A 83 -10.11 -6.28 9.25
N ASP A 84 -11.07 -6.98 8.67
CA ASP A 84 -10.90 -7.78 7.47
C ASP A 84 -10.44 -6.92 6.28
N LEU A 85 -11.08 -5.77 6.08
CA LEU A 85 -10.71 -4.80 5.04
C LEU A 85 -9.35 -4.16 5.32
N ARG A 86 -9.05 -3.82 6.58
CA ARG A 86 -7.74 -3.27 6.95
C ARG A 86 -6.62 -4.29 6.73
N MET A 87 -6.85 -5.55 7.07
CA MET A 87 -5.91 -6.66 6.85
C MET A 87 -5.73 -7.01 5.36
N GLU A 88 -6.77 -6.90 4.55
CA GLU A 88 -6.66 -7.03 3.10
C GLU A 88 -5.74 -5.94 2.53
N ASN A 89 -5.97 -4.67 2.89
CA ASN A 89 -5.12 -3.56 2.47
C ASN A 89 -3.68 -3.73 2.95
N ALA A 90 -3.47 -4.16 4.20
CA ALA A 90 -2.15 -4.44 4.75
C ALA A 90 -1.42 -5.55 3.98
N SER A 91 -2.15 -6.58 3.55
CA SER A 91 -1.60 -7.68 2.74
C SER A 91 -1.12 -7.19 1.37
N ILE A 92 -1.89 -6.31 0.72
CA ILE A 92 -1.51 -5.69 -0.56
C ILE A 92 -0.27 -4.79 -0.39
N ILE A 93 -0.24 -3.96 0.66
CA ILE A 93 0.92 -3.11 1.00
C ILE A 93 2.19 -3.97 1.15
N ARG A 94 2.10 -5.06 1.92
CA ARG A 94 3.23 -5.97 2.14
C ARG A 94 3.70 -6.61 0.83
N LYS A 95 2.78 -7.01 -0.05
CA LYS A 95 3.13 -7.53 -1.38
C LYS A 95 3.89 -6.48 -2.18
N ALA A 96 3.33 -5.27 -2.30
CA ALA A 96 3.93 -4.19 -3.08
C ALA A 96 5.34 -3.84 -2.59
N ALA A 97 5.54 -3.72 -1.28
CA ALA A 97 6.86 -3.47 -0.69
C ALA A 97 7.88 -4.57 -1.03
N ARG A 98 7.47 -5.85 -1.07
CA ARG A 98 8.36 -6.96 -1.45
C ARG A 98 8.67 -6.99 -2.95
N GLU A 99 7.72 -6.60 -3.79
CA GLU A 99 7.91 -6.50 -5.23
C GLU A 99 8.90 -5.39 -5.57
N ILE A 100 8.81 -4.22 -4.93
CA ILE A 100 9.83 -3.15 -5.05
C ILE A 100 11.25 -3.69 -4.81
N MET A 101 11.46 -4.49 -3.76
CA MET A 101 12.78 -5.08 -3.45
C MET A 101 13.25 -6.06 -4.53
N THR A 102 12.31 -6.78 -5.13
CA THR A 102 12.56 -7.75 -6.21
C THR A 102 12.98 -7.02 -7.48
N ASP A 103 12.25 -5.99 -7.86
CA ASP A 103 12.53 -5.20 -9.05
C ASP A 103 13.79 -4.33 -8.91
N CYS A 104 14.10 -3.84 -7.70
CA CYS A 104 15.40 -3.24 -7.41
C CYS A 104 16.54 -4.24 -7.67
N THR A 105 16.30 -5.54 -7.50
CA THR A 105 17.30 -6.57 -7.78
C THR A 105 17.39 -6.82 -9.28
N GLY A 106 16.25 -6.85 -9.97
CA GLY A 106 16.16 -6.87 -11.43
C GLY A 106 16.97 -5.74 -12.09
N LEU A 107 16.73 -4.49 -11.69
CA LEU A 107 17.48 -3.33 -12.22
C LEU A 107 19.00 -3.50 -12.09
N LYS A 108 19.47 -3.96 -10.93
CA LYS A 108 20.90 -4.21 -10.70
C LYS A 108 21.43 -5.35 -11.57
N MET A 109 20.66 -6.41 -11.77
CA MET A 109 21.06 -7.56 -12.59
C MET A 109 21.19 -7.19 -14.07
N TYR A 110 20.36 -6.28 -14.56
CA TYR A 110 20.38 -5.81 -15.95
C TYR A 110 21.28 -4.59 -16.18
N GLY A 111 22.11 -4.20 -15.20
CA GLY A 111 23.19 -3.24 -15.42
C GLY A 111 22.89 -1.78 -15.08
N PHE A 112 21.80 -1.49 -14.35
CA PHE A 112 21.54 -0.15 -13.83
C PHE A 112 22.72 0.34 -12.98
N LYS A 113 23.24 1.54 -13.27
CA LYS A 113 24.55 2.01 -12.80
C LYS A 113 24.44 2.77 -11.49
N GLU A 114 23.29 3.39 -11.23
CA GLU A 114 23.00 4.26 -10.10
C GLU A 114 22.57 3.44 -8.87
N VAL A 115 23.37 2.44 -8.52
CA VAL A 115 23.07 1.44 -7.48
C VAL A 115 22.87 2.06 -6.10
N GLU A 116 23.45 3.24 -5.82
CA GLU A 116 23.27 3.98 -4.57
C GLU A 116 21.80 4.40 -4.37
N TYR A 117 21.06 4.72 -5.44
CA TYR A 117 19.63 5.01 -5.37
C TYR A 117 18.81 3.76 -5.05
N LEU A 118 19.24 2.61 -5.59
CA LEU A 118 18.60 1.33 -5.27
C LEU A 118 18.83 0.94 -3.81
N ASP A 119 20.02 1.19 -3.26
CA ASP A 119 20.32 0.93 -1.85
C ASP A 119 19.54 1.89 -0.93
N LEU A 120 19.40 3.16 -1.32
CA LEU A 120 18.54 4.12 -0.61
C LEU A 120 17.09 3.63 -0.57
N LEU A 121 16.53 3.21 -1.71
CA LEU A 121 15.14 2.72 -1.77
C LEU A 121 14.93 1.48 -0.90
N ARG A 122 15.89 0.56 -0.89
CA ARG A 122 15.84 -0.62 -0.01
C ARG A 122 15.82 -0.24 1.47
N ASN A 123 16.60 0.76 1.87
CA ASN A 123 16.61 1.25 3.25
C ASN A 123 15.29 1.94 3.62
N GLU A 124 14.73 2.75 2.71
CA GLU A 124 13.42 3.38 2.89
C GLU A 124 12.31 2.33 3.13
N VAL A 125 12.30 1.25 2.34
CA VAL A 125 11.37 0.13 2.50
C VAL A 125 11.56 -0.61 3.83
N GLU A 126 12.80 -0.78 4.30
CA GLU A 126 13.07 -1.46 5.58
C GLU A 126 12.65 -0.60 6.78
N GLU A 127 12.89 0.70 6.74
CA GLU A 127 12.38 1.64 7.76
C GLU A 127 10.84 1.71 7.74
N PHE A 128 10.23 1.72 6.55
CA PHE A 128 8.79 1.62 6.38
C PHE A 128 8.23 0.34 7.01
N ARG A 129 8.91 -0.81 6.83
CA ARG A 129 8.48 -2.11 7.38
C ARG A 129 8.27 -2.08 8.89
N VAL A 130 9.11 -1.32 9.61
CA VAL A 130 8.98 -1.17 11.07
C VAL A 130 7.71 -0.38 11.42
N LEU A 131 7.49 0.76 10.76
CA LEU A 131 6.28 1.57 10.94
C LEU A 131 5.02 0.77 10.58
N PHE A 132 5.07 0.01 9.49
CA PHE A 132 3.97 -0.83 9.01
C PHE A 132 3.60 -1.89 10.04
N ALA A 133 4.59 -2.54 10.65
CA ALA A 133 4.35 -3.56 11.66
C ALA A 133 3.69 -2.98 12.92
N GLU A 134 4.07 -1.79 13.36
CA GLU A 134 3.41 -1.11 14.49
C GLU A 134 1.99 -0.65 14.15
N TRP A 135 1.75 -0.23 12.91
CA TRP A 135 0.43 0.15 12.42
C TRP A 135 -0.53 -1.04 12.38
N VAL A 136 -0.13 -2.20 11.85
CA VAL A 136 -0.99 -3.40 11.83
C VAL A 136 -1.39 -3.85 13.24
N LYS A 137 -0.52 -3.67 14.24
CA LYS A 137 -0.84 -4.01 15.64
C LYS A 137 -1.94 -3.14 16.25
N SER A 138 -2.28 -2.00 15.64
CA SER A 138 -3.35 -1.14 16.13
C SER A 138 -4.73 -1.52 15.59
N PHE A 139 -4.85 -2.57 14.79
CA PHE A 139 -6.13 -3.00 14.25
C PHE A 139 -6.91 -3.74 15.35
N ASP A 140 -8.19 -3.38 15.52
CA ASP A 140 -9.07 -4.10 16.43
C ASP A 140 -9.60 -5.34 15.72
N GLU A 141 -9.15 -6.52 16.13
CA GLU A 141 -9.58 -7.79 15.55
C GLU A 141 -11.09 -8.02 15.72
N TRP A 142 -11.76 -7.38 16.69
CA TRP A 142 -13.17 -7.62 16.96
C TRP A 142 -14.13 -6.64 16.27
N ASP A 143 -13.61 -5.66 15.52
CA ASP A 143 -14.39 -4.83 14.60
C ASP A 143 -14.29 -5.44 13.20
N TYR A 144 -15.11 -6.45 12.87
CA TYR A 144 -14.96 -7.23 11.63
C TYR A 144 -16.32 -7.59 11.03
N ILE A 145 -16.33 -7.87 9.73
CA ILE A 145 -17.37 -8.70 9.09
C ILE A 145 -16.77 -10.06 8.74
N ILE A 146 -17.60 -11.11 8.68
CA ILE A 146 -17.07 -12.45 8.36
C ILE A 146 -16.48 -12.46 6.95
N ASP A 147 -15.16 -12.59 6.86
CA ASP A 147 -14.45 -12.83 5.62
C ASP A 147 -14.78 -14.24 5.12
N ARG A 148 -15.56 -14.30 4.05
CA ARG A 148 -15.99 -15.56 3.41
C ARG A 148 -14.86 -16.27 2.66
N TRP A 149 -13.70 -15.64 2.48
CA TRP A 149 -12.47 -16.28 2.00
C TRP A 149 -11.65 -16.90 3.14
N GLY A 150 -11.97 -16.57 4.40
CA GLY A 150 -11.36 -17.16 5.59
C GLY A 150 -9.91 -16.72 5.86
N LEU A 151 -9.46 -15.61 5.29
CA LEU A 151 -8.09 -15.12 5.43
C LEU A 151 -7.93 -14.16 6.61
N PHE A 152 -8.96 -13.36 6.89
CA PHE A 152 -8.87 -12.26 7.86
C PHE A 152 -9.92 -12.33 8.98
N ASN A 153 -10.43 -13.52 9.28
CA ASN A 153 -11.33 -13.72 10.42
C ASN A 153 -10.57 -13.73 11.76
N PRO A 154 -11.18 -13.23 12.84
CA PRO A 154 -10.60 -13.30 14.17
C PRO A 154 -10.46 -14.73 14.69
N PRO A 155 -9.61 -14.98 15.71
CA PRO A 155 -9.46 -16.30 16.28
C PRO A 155 -10.80 -16.89 16.77
N GLY A 156 -11.19 -18.02 16.19
CA GLY A 156 -12.42 -18.74 16.56
C GLY A 156 -13.63 -18.43 15.68
N VAL A 157 -13.51 -17.54 14.69
CA VAL A 157 -14.55 -17.27 13.68
C VAL A 157 -14.20 -18.00 12.38
N ASN A 158 -15.13 -18.79 11.86
CA ASN A 158 -14.98 -19.51 10.60
C ASN A 158 -15.69 -18.79 9.44
N TYR A 159 -15.24 -19.04 8.21
CA TYR A 159 -15.79 -18.39 7.02
C TYR A 159 -17.28 -18.72 6.78
N ASP A 160 -17.77 -19.82 7.35
CA ASP A 160 -19.14 -20.32 7.24
C ASP A 160 -19.97 -20.17 8.52
N ASP A 161 -19.43 -19.48 9.54
CA ASP A 161 -20.22 -19.12 10.70
C ASP A 161 -21.38 -18.19 10.30
N LYS A 162 -22.46 -18.29 11.07
CA LYS A 162 -23.58 -17.36 10.92
C LYS A 162 -23.14 -15.98 11.38
N ASP A 163 -23.35 -14.98 10.54
CA ASP A 163 -23.03 -13.61 10.89
C ASP A 163 -23.89 -13.16 12.08
N PRO A 164 -23.31 -12.62 13.16
CA PRO A 164 -24.11 -12.10 14.26
C PRO A 164 -25.09 -11.00 13.83
N ASP A 165 -24.78 -10.28 12.75
CA ASP A 165 -25.59 -9.15 12.26
C ASP A 165 -26.62 -9.57 11.20
N GLU A 166 -26.57 -10.81 10.69
CA GLU A 166 -27.51 -11.31 9.66
C GLU A 166 -28.98 -11.28 10.12
N ASP A 167 -29.24 -11.40 11.41
CA ASP A 167 -30.60 -11.39 11.99
C ASP A 167 -31.03 -10.00 12.48
N ILE A 168 -30.16 -8.98 12.41
CA ILE A 168 -30.46 -7.64 12.89
C ILE A 168 -31.23 -6.88 11.80
N PRO A 169 -32.48 -6.46 12.04
CA PRO A 169 -33.21 -5.64 11.07
C PRO A 169 -32.47 -4.32 10.84
N PHE A 170 -32.30 -3.91 9.58
CA PHE A 170 -31.77 -2.59 9.25
C PHE A 170 -32.60 -1.49 9.91
N ASP A 171 -31.97 -0.71 10.80
CA ASP A 171 -32.56 0.50 11.39
C ASP A 171 -31.97 1.75 10.70
N PRO A 172 -32.77 2.50 9.93
CA PRO A 172 -32.31 3.74 9.30
C PRO A 172 -31.81 4.79 10.31
N SER A 173 -32.26 4.75 11.57
CA SER A 173 -31.86 5.72 12.59
C SER A 173 -30.45 5.51 13.13
N ASP A 174 -29.83 4.35 12.89
CA ASP A 174 -28.43 4.09 13.25
C ASP A 174 -27.43 4.77 12.30
N PHE A 175 -27.87 5.17 11.10
CA PHE A 175 -27.03 5.76 10.05
C PHE A 175 -27.35 7.20 9.73
N PHE A 176 -28.59 7.61 9.99
CA PHE A 176 -29.03 8.98 9.78
C PHE A 176 -29.43 9.52 11.15
N ASP A 177 -28.74 10.57 11.62
CA ASP A 177 -29.23 11.41 12.72
C ASP A 177 -30.52 12.10 12.22
N ILE A 178 -31.64 11.38 12.26
CA ILE A 178 -32.97 11.90 11.92
C ILE A 178 -33.51 12.54 13.19
N ASP A 179 -33.31 13.86 13.31
CA ASP A 179 -34.09 14.72 14.22
C ASP A 179 -35.59 14.72 13.86
#